data_AF-A0A7L2UZ05-F1
#
_entry.id   AF-A0A7L2UZ05-F1
#
_cell.length_a   1.000
_cell.length_b   1.000
_cell.length_c   1.000
_cell.angle_alpha   90.00
_cell.angle_beta   90.00
_cell.angle_gamma   90.00
#
_symmetry.space_group_name_H-M   'P 1'
#
loop_
_entity.id
_entity.type
_entity.pdbx_description
1 polymer ?
#
loop_
_entity_poly.entity_id
_entity_poly.type
_entity_poly.pdbx_seq_one_letter_code
_entity_poly.pdbx_strand_id
1 'polypeptide(L)'
;ALRSRRHRHPWRLLLLAWLSLGCGVGTTQLAWGTWGPWGPWSSCSSSCGDGVALRTRRCLRSAEEEPCTGDPRQYRLCQLQACPGGSVPFRAMQCSLYDNKPVLGTPARYRWVPFHGAPNVCDLNCLAVGHNFYYTFGRVLDGTRCGPSSPDLCVGGRCLSVGCDGILGSGARPDACGQCGGGHDTCLFVHRLFQGADPSSGYFGYMNVTKIPAGATHIKVTDKSRNYLALMTSDGRYVLNGDWSIAWPGPYEAAGTRLHYARAPDGTESLEAPGPTDEDLHVMVLLQEPNPGIEYEFWLPRGHPQPGRGNASPLRQPQPRGAGSPPPWEP
;
A
#
# COMPACT_ATOMS: atom_id res chain seq x y z
N ALA A 1 65.24 -14.72 47.33
CA ALA A 1 64.43 -15.30 46.25
C ALA A 1 63.12 -15.83 46.83
N LEU A 2 62.00 -15.51 46.17
CA LEU A 2 60.62 -15.76 46.61
C LEU A 2 60.22 -17.24 46.67
N ARG A 3 59.32 -17.59 47.61
CA ARG A 3 57.97 -18.22 47.40
C ARG A 3 57.43 -18.74 48.75
N SER A 4 56.38 -18.11 49.30
CA SER A 4 54.94 -18.39 49.07
C SER A 4 54.33 -19.32 50.14
N ARG A 5 53.83 -18.73 51.25
CA ARG A 5 52.96 -19.38 52.24
C ARG A 5 51.53 -19.53 51.71
N ARG A 6 50.96 -20.74 51.80
CA ARG A 6 49.55 -21.04 51.52
C ARG A 6 48.68 -20.63 52.71
N HIS A 7 47.69 -19.76 52.50
CA HIS A 7 46.54 -19.58 53.40
C HIS A 7 45.35 -20.40 52.87
N ARG A 8 44.79 -21.28 53.72
CA ARG A 8 43.53 -21.99 53.47
C ARG A 8 42.38 -21.17 54.08
N HIS A 9 41.44 -20.72 53.24
CA HIS A 9 40.21 -20.04 53.66
C HIS A 9 39.09 -21.07 53.95
N PRO A 10 38.38 -20.99 55.08
CA PRO A 10 37.29 -21.91 55.42
C PRO A 10 35.94 -21.30 54.98
N TRP A 11 35.53 -21.53 53.73
CA TRP A 11 34.22 -21.08 53.21
C TRP A 11 33.30 -22.24 52.83
N ARG A 12 33.61 -23.47 53.28
CA ARG A 12 32.89 -24.69 52.85
C ARG A 12 31.76 -25.17 53.77
N LEU A 13 31.41 -24.43 54.83
CA LEU A 13 30.38 -24.86 55.78
C LEU A 13 29.10 -23.99 55.82
N LEU A 14 28.96 -22.98 54.95
CA LEU A 14 27.75 -22.13 54.90
C LEU A 14 26.82 -22.37 53.70
N LEU A 15 27.14 -23.29 52.79
CA LEU A 15 26.35 -23.55 51.57
C LEU A 15 25.35 -24.72 51.68
N LEU A 16 25.29 -25.43 52.81
CA LEU A 16 24.40 -26.60 52.98
C LEU A 16 23.15 -26.35 53.84
N ALA A 17 22.95 -25.13 54.34
CA ALA A 17 21.76 -24.77 55.13
C ALA A 17 20.75 -23.87 54.38
N TRP A 18 20.88 -23.73 53.05
CA TRP A 18 19.96 -22.98 52.18
C TRP A 18 19.21 -23.90 51.19
N LEU A 19 19.11 -25.20 51.49
CA LEU A 19 18.41 -26.19 50.65
C LEU A 19 17.17 -26.80 51.31
N SER A 20 16.75 -26.33 52.48
CA SER A 20 15.59 -26.86 53.22
C SER A 20 14.45 -25.86 53.47
N LEU A 21 14.50 -24.66 52.86
CA LEU A 21 13.35 -23.75 52.76
C LEU A 21 13.08 -23.40 51.29
N GLY A 22 12.94 -24.42 50.45
CA GLY A 22 12.20 -24.30 49.19
C GLY A 22 10.71 -24.20 49.52
N CYS A 23 10.29 -23.07 50.09
CA CYS A 23 8.88 -22.66 50.04
C CYS A 23 8.46 -22.77 48.58
N GLY A 24 7.39 -23.55 48.32
CA GLY A 24 6.79 -23.61 47.01
C GLY A 24 6.43 -22.20 46.57
N VAL A 25 7.27 -21.61 45.72
CA VAL A 25 6.87 -20.48 44.89
C VAL A 25 5.95 -21.09 43.86
N GLY A 26 4.70 -21.33 44.28
CA GLY A 26 3.60 -21.42 43.35
C GLY A 26 3.68 -20.14 42.55
N THR A 27 4.15 -20.25 41.32
CA THR A 27 3.93 -19.21 40.32
C THR A 27 2.42 -19.21 40.13
N THR A 28 1.74 -18.38 40.90
CA THR A 28 0.39 -17.92 40.56
C THR A 28 0.56 -17.23 39.22
N GLN A 29 0.33 -17.96 38.12
CA GLN A 29 0.12 -17.35 36.82
C GLN A 29 -1.06 -16.40 37.01
N LEU A 30 -0.80 -15.09 37.03
CA LEU A 30 -1.87 -14.11 37.03
C LEU A 30 -2.72 -14.37 35.79
N ALA A 31 -3.95 -14.79 36.02
CA ALA A 31 -4.92 -14.96 34.95
C ALA A 31 -5.26 -13.58 34.38
N TRP A 32 -5.16 -13.45 33.06
CA TRP A 32 -5.58 -12.23 32.36
C TRP A 32 -7.08 -12.30 32.09
N GLY A 33 -7.73 -11.15 32.18
CA GLY A 33 -9.11 -10.99 31.73
C GLY A 33 -9.27 -11.42 30.28
N THR A 34 -10.46 -11.92 29.97
CA THR A 34 -10.81 -12.37 28.62
C THR A 34 -11.66 -11.31 27.92
N TRP A 35 -11.41 -11.11 26.62
CA TRP A 35 -12.25 -10.20 25.85
C TRP A 35 -13.63 -10.82 25.61
N GLY A 36 -14.68 -10.09 25.96
CA GLY A 36 -16.03 -10.41 25.50
C GLY A 36 -16.16 -10.24 23.98
N PRO A 37 -17.31 -10.67 23.41
CA PRO A 37 -17.55 -10.49 21.98
C PRO A 37 -17.54 -9.01 21.61
N TRP A 38 -17.15 -8.74 20.36
CA TRP A 38 -17.30 -7.42 19.79
C TRP A 38 -18.78 -7.04 19.69
N GLY A 39 -19.12 -5.82 20.09
CA GLY A 39 -20.42 -5.23 19.83
C GLY A 39 -20.65 -4.96 18.34
N PRO A 40 -21.87 -4.52 17.98
CA PRO A 40 -22.15 -4.09 16.62
C PRO A 40 -21.33 -2.87 16.24
N TRP A 41 -21.10 -2.70 14.95
CA TRP A 41 -20.52 -1.48 14.39
C TRP A 41 -21.50 -0.31 14.53
N SER A 42 -20.97 0.86 14.87
CA SER A 42 -21.70 2.12 14.81
C SER A 42 -22.05 2.49 13.38
N SER A 43 -22.93 3.49 13.22
CA SER A 43 -23.07 4.23 11.98
C SER A 43 -21.74 4.84 11.55
N CYS A 44 -21.58 5.06 10.25
CA CYS A 44 -20.42 5.73 9.67
C CYS A 44 -20.34 7.18 10.17
N SER A 45 -19.12 7.68 10.42
CA SER A 45 -18.92 9.07 10.84
C SER A 45 -19.19 10.09 9.73
N SER A 46 -19.18 9.65 8.47
CA SER A 46 -19.51 10.46 7.29
C SER A 46 -20.89 10.08 6.74
N SER A 47 -21.53 10.99 6.00
CA SER A 47 -22.78 10.74 5.27
C SER A 47 -22.57 10.44 3.77
N CYS A 48 -21.37 10.70 3.26
CA CYS A 48 -20.92 10.40 1.90
C CYS A 48 -19.39 10.19 1.90
N GLY A 49 -18.86 9.59 0.84
CA GLY A 49 -17.43 9.30 0.71
C GLY A 49 -16.91 8.36 1.81
N ASP A 50 -15.69 8.61 2.26
CA ASP A 50 -15.04 7.78 3.28
C ASP A 50 -15.37 8.29 4.68
N GLY A 51 -15.59 7.37 5.60
CA GLY A 51 -15.70 7.63 7.03
C GLY A 51 -15.23 6.45 7.86
N VAL A 52 -15.48 6.52 9.17
CA VAL A 52 -15.09 5.47 10.10
C VAL A 52 -16.31 4.98 10.87
N ALA A 53 -16.41 3.66 11.06
CA ALA A 53 -17.32 3.03 12.00
C ALA A 53 -16.55 2.45 13.18
N LEU A 54 -17.10 2.56 14.38
CA LEU A 54 -16.52 2.10 15.64
C LEU A 54 -17.29 0.89 16.16
N ARG A 55 -16.58 -0.10 16.68
CA ARG A 55 -17.15 -1.11 17.57
C ARG A 55 -16.33 -1.22 18.85
N THR A 56 -16.97 -1.68 19.91
CA THR A 56 -16.33 -1.83 21.21
C THR A 56 -16.56 -3.21 21.77
N ARG A 57 -15.66 -3.66 22.64
CA ARG A 57 -15.78 -4.89 23.42
C ARG A 57 -15.45 -4.60 24.87
N ARG A 58 -15.96 -5.43 25.77
CA ARG A 58 -15.69 -5.32 27.21
C ARG A 58 -14.66 -6.36 27.62
N CYS A 59 -13.77 -5.97 28.53
CA CYS A 59 -12.90 -6.91 29.20
C CYS A 59 -13.70 -7.61 30.30
N LEU A 60 -13.88 -8.92 30.19
CA LEU A 60 -14.51 -9.78 31.18
C LEU A 60 -13.40 -10.27 32.11
N ARG A 61 -13.36 -9.72 33.33
CA ARG A 61 -12.37 -10.09 34.33
C ARG A 61 -12.96 -10.12 35.74
N SER A 62 -12.43 -11.00 36.59
CA SER A 62 -12.64 -10.94 38.04
C SER A 62 -11.73 -9.89 38.70
N ALA A 63 -11.93 -9.59 39.98
CA ALA A 63 -11.13 -8.59 40.69
C ALA A 63 -9.65 -8.99 40.86
N GLU A 64 -9.37 -10.30 40.84
CA GLU A 64 -8.03 -10.89 41.01
C GLU A 64 -7.29 -11.07 39.67
N GLU A 65 -7.96 -10.81 38.54
CA GLU A 65 -7.42 -10.95 37.19
C GLU A 65 -6.87 -9.63 36.64
N GLU A 66 -5.82 -9.73 35.84
CA GLU A 66 -5.24 -8.58 35.15
C GLU A 66 -6.17 -8.03 34.05
N PRO A 67 -6.08 -6.74 33.71
CA PRO A 67 -6.78 -6.19 32.56
C PRO A 67 -6.43 -6.91 31.26
N CYS A 68 -7.41 -7.02 30.37
CA CYS A 68 -7.21 -7.58 29.04
C CYS A 68 -6.18 -6.74 28.28
N THR A 69 -5.29 -7.42 27.56
CA THR A 69 -4.29 -6.75 26.71
C THR A 69 -4.90 -6.40 25.34
N GLY A 70 -4.64 -5.18 24.88
CA GLY A 70 -5.13 -4.66 23.60
C GLY A 70 -6.19 -3.56 23.73
N ASP A 71 -6.59 -2.99 22.60
CA ASP A 71 -7.58 -1.90 22.59
C ASP A 71 -9.02 -2.46 22.74
N PRO A 72 -9.86 -1.91 23.65
CA PRO A 72 -11.28 -2.22 23.72
C PRO A 72 -12.09 -1.64 22.54
N ARG A 73 -11.50 -0.79 21.71
CA ARG A 73 -12.11 -0.14 20.55
C ARG A 73 -11.47 -0.64 19.26
N GLN A 74 -12.29 -0.75 18.23
CA GLN A 74 -11.81 -1.05 16.88
C GLN A 74 -12.56 -0.20 15.87
N TYR A 75 -11.84 0.24 14.86
CA TYR A 75 -12.33 1.15 13.84
C TYR A 75 -12.20 0.49 12.48
N ARG A 76 -13.23 0.62 11.64
CA ARG A 76 -13.19 0.16 10.24
C ARG A 76 -13.50 1.29 9.30
N LEU A 77 -12.97 1.20 8.08
CA LEU A 77 -13.37 2.08 7.00
C LEU A 77 -14.82 1.77 6.62
N CYS A 78 -15.62 2.81 6.42
CA CYS A 78 -16.89 2.72 5.71
C CYS A 78 -16.80 3.57 4.44
N GLN A 79 -17.08 2.94 3.30
CA GLN A 79 -17.11 3.58 1.99
C GLN A 79 -18.57 3.80 1.59
N LEU A 80 -18.97 5.05 1.53
CA LEU A 80 -20.30 5.47 1.11
C LEU A 80 -20.25 5.99 -0.33
N GLN A 81 -21.42 6.29 -0.89
CA GLN A 81 -21.52 6.95 -2.19
C GLN A 81 -20.70 8.23 -2.20
N ALA A 82 -20.06 8.53 -3.34
CA ALA A 82 -19.23 9.71 -3.50
C ALA A 82 -20.01 10.97 -3.11
N CYS A 83 -19.33 11.91 -2.44
CA CYS A 83 -19.96 13.17 -2.06
C CYS A 83 -20.37 13.97 -3.31
N PRO A 84 -21.51 14.69 -3.28
CA PRO A 84 -21.93 15.54 -4.38
C PRO A 84 -20.84 16.53 -4.80
N GLY A 85 -20.77 16.83 -6.10
CA GLY A 85 -19.81 17.80 -6.64
C GLY A 85 -19.90 19.16 -5.92
N GLY A 86 -18.76 19.73 -5.55
CA GLY A 86 -18.69 20.97 -4.77
C GLY A 86 -18.91 20.80 -3.26
N SER A 87 -19.03 19.58 -2.75
CA SER A 87 -19.07 19.33 -1.31
C SER A 87 -17.84 19.91 -0.62
N VAL A 88 -18.05 20.59 0.51
CA VAL A 88 -16.96 21.12 1.33
C VAL A 88 -16.22 19.93 1.97
N PRO A 89 -14.88 19.85 1.86
CA PRO A 89 -14.10 18.80 2.53
C PRO A 89 -14.36 18.78 4.04
N PHE A 90 -14.43 17.58 4.64
CA PHE A 90 -14.84 17.43 6.03
C PHE A 90 -14.01 18.24 7.03
N ARG A 91 -12.68 18.34 6.81
CA ARG A 91 -11.80 19.18 7.62
C ARG A 91 -12.07 20.68 7.43
N ALA A 92 -12.37 21.11 6.20
CA ALA A 92 -12.70 22.51 5.93
C ALA A 92 -14.02 22.91 6.60
N MET A 93 -15.01 22.00 6.60
CA MET A 93 -16.25 22.20 7.35
C MET A 93 -15.97 22.38 8.84
N GLN A 94 -15.11 21.53 9.43
CA GLN A 94 -14.74 21.64 10.85
C GLN A 94 -14.05 22.98 11.17
N CYS A 95 -13.14 23.47 10.32
CA CYS A 95 -12.56 24.81 10.50
C CYS A 95 -13.62 25.92 10.41
N SER A 96 -14.56 25.82 9.46
CA SER A 96 -15.60 26.85 9.26
C SER A 96 -16.56 26.99 10.44
N LEU A 97 -16.65 25.98 11.32
CA LEU A 97 -17.41 26.07 12.57
C LEU A 97 -16.87 27.17 13.51
N TYR A 98 -15.65 27.64 13.30
CA TYR A 98 -15.00 28.69 14.08
C TYR A 98 -14.95 30.04 13.35
N ASP A 99 -15.52 30.13 12.14
CA ASP A 99 -15.58 31.38 11.40
C ASP A 99 -16.34 32.45 12.19
N ASN A 100 -15.79 33.66 12.17
CA ASN A 100 -16.34 34.85 12.84
C ASN A 100 -16.54 34.72 14.36
N LYS A 101 -15.93 33.71 14.99
CA LYS A 101 -15.91 33.58 16.45
C LYS A 101 -14.63 34.23 17.02
N PRO A 102 -14.73 34.90 18.18
CA PRO A 102 -13.56 35.43 18.86
C PRO A 102 -12.62 34.29 19.28
N VAL A 103 -11.32 34.49 19.11
CA VAL A 103 -10.27 33.53 19.45
C VAL A 103 -9.16 34.18 20.25
N LEU A 104 -8.38 33.37 20.98
CA LEU A 104 -7.21 33.82 21.76
C LEU A 104 -7.55 34.84 22.87
N GLY A 105 -8.79 34.84 23.36
CA GLY A 105 -9.24 35.84 24.34
C GLY A 105 -9.33 37.27 23.77
N THR A 106 -9.23 37.42 22.44
CA THR A 106 -9.34 38.71 21.75
C THR A 106 -10.72 38.85 21.09
N PRO A 107 -11.20 40.08 20.82
CA PRO A 107 -12.43 40.30 20.06
C PRO A 107 -12.25 40.07 18.54
N ALA A 108 -11.04 39.74 18.09
CA ALA A 108 -10.74 39.56 16.67
C ALA A 108 -11.45 38.34 16.10
N ARG A 109 -11.90 38.47 14.85
CA ARG A 109 -12.70 37.48 14.13
C ARG A 109 -12.01 37.16 12.82
N TYR A 110 -11.93 35.88 12.50
CA TYR A 110 -11.23 35.40 11.31
C TYR A 110 -12.09 34.40 10.55
N ARG A 111 -11.71 34.19 9.30
CA ARG A 111 -12.14 33.05 8.49
C ARG A 111 -11.02 32.02 8.45
N TRP A 112 -11.39 30.75 8.51
CA TRP A 112 -10.46 29.65 8.73
C TRP A 112 -10.45 28.67 7.57
N VAL A 113 -9.25 28.20 7.19
CA VAL A 113 -9.07 27.12 6.21
C VAL A 113 -8.13 26.04 6.77
N PRO A 114 -8.23 24.77 6.33
CA PRO A 114 -7.36 23.72 6.82
C PRO A 114 -5.87 24.03 6.61
N PHE A 115 -5.07 23.81 7.64
CA PHE A 115 -3.61 23.89 7.58
C PHE A 115 -3.00 22.51 7.81
N HIS A 116 -2.22 22.02 6.84
CA HIS A 116 -1.62 20.68 6.89
C HIS A 116 -0.12 20.70 7.26
N GLY A 117 0.48 21.87 7.50
CA GLY A 117 1.90 22.01 7.81
C GLY A 117 2.25 21.89 9.31
N ALA A 118 1.28 21.61 10.18
CA ALA A 118 1.50 21.47 11.61
C ALA A 118 2.02 20.06 11.98
N PRO A 119 2.77 19.90 13.09
CA PRO A 119 3.37 18.62 13.47
C PRO A 119 2.36 17.46 13.62
N ASN A 120 1.18 17.73 14.21
CA ASN A 120 0.11 16.75 14.33
C ASN A 120 -1.01 17.03 13.34
N VAL A 121 -1.03 16.27 12.25
CA VAL A 121 -2.02 16.39 11.17
C VAL A 121 -3.44 16.01 11.57
N CYS A 122 -3.63 15.36 12.73
CA CYS A 122 -4.94 14.98 13.25
C CYS A 122 -5.47 15.91 14.35
N ASP A 123 -4.75 16.99 14.60
CA ASP A 123 -5.32 18.16 15.26
C ASP A 123 -6.00 19.07 14.23
N LEU A 124 -7.05 19.78 14.65
CA LEU A 124 -7.80 20.71 13.81
C LEU A 124 -7.02 22.03 13.71
N ASN A 125 -5.96 22.00 12.91
CA ASN A 125 -5.12 23.15 12.60
C ASN A 125 -5.75 23.96 11.48
N CYS A 126 -6.10 25.20 11.76
CA CYS A 126 -6.75 26.08 10.80
C CYS A 126 -5.96 27.39 10.63
N LEU A 127 -5.63 27.73 9.38
CA LEU A 127 -4.96 28.97 9.01
C LEU A 127 -5.98 30.11 8.94
N ALA A 128 -5.66 31.26 9.54
CA ALA A 128 -6.45 32.47 9.41
C ALA A 128 -6.24 33.08 8.01
N VAL A 129 -7.30 33.18 7.21
CA VAL A 129 -7.24 33.70 5.83
C VAL A 129 -6.74 35.14 5.84
N GLY A 130 -5.72 35.44 5.02
CA GLY A 130 -5.10 36.77 4.96
C GLY A 130 -4.07 37.04 6.07
N HIS A 131 -3.78 36.05 6.92
CA HIS A 131 -2.82 36.17 8.01
C HIS A 131 -1.79 35.03 7.97
N ASN A 132 -0.70 35.18 8.73
CA ASN A 132 0.46 34.28 8.74
C ASN A 132 0.49 33.35 9.97
N PHE A 133 -0.65 33.08 10.59
CA PHE A 133 -0.75 32.20 11.74
C PHE A 133 -1.89 31.21 11.58
N TYR A 134 -1.70 30.02 12.17
CA TYR A 134 -2.75 29.03 12.34
C TYR A 134 -3.07 28.87 13.82
N TYR A 135 -4.26 28.36 14.10
CA TYR A 135 -4.70 28.01 15.45
C TYR A 135 -5.21 26.57 15.48
N THR A 136 -5.02 25.90 16.62
CA THR A 136 -5.42 24.51 16.82
C THR A 136 -6.67 24.46 17.69
N PHE A 137 -7.79 24.05 17.12
CA PHE A 137 -9.09 24.00 17.81
C PHE A 137 -9.38 22.67 18.53
N GLY A 138 -8.33 21.87 18.77
CA GLY A 138 -8.44 20.52 19.34
C GLY A 138 -8.16 19.44 18.29
N ARG A 139 -8.84 18.31 18.40
CA ARG A 139 -8.71 17.17 17.47
C ARG A 139 -9.76 17.24 16.39
N VAL A 140 -9.42 16.75 15.20
CA VAL A 140 -10.43 16.52 14.16
C VAL A 140 -11.35 15.38 14.55
N LEU A 141 -12.56 15.37 13.99
CA LEU A 141 -13.50 14.26 14.16
C LEU A 141 -12.96 12.97 13.51
N ASP A 142 -13.23 11.84 14.15
CA ASP A 142 -12.81 10.52 13.67
C ASP A 142 -13.35 10.27 12.25
N GLY A 143 -12.45 9.86 11.34
CA GLY A 143 -12.75 9.69 9.90
C GLY A 143 -12.40 10.90 9.03
N THR A 144 -11.86 11.98 9.60
CA THR A 144 -11.27 13.06 8.82
C THR A 144 -9.97 12.60 8.15
N ARG A 145 -9.80 12.82 6.83
CA ARG A 145 -8.54 12.50 6.14
C ARG A 145 -7.34 13.20 6.78
N CYS A 146 -6.19 12.53 6.83
CA CYS A 146 -4.96 13.12 7.37
C CYS A 146 -4.41 14.25 6.50
N GLY A 147 -4.51 14.10 5.17
CA GLY A 147 -4.05 15.08 4.19
C GLY A 147 -4.94 15.12 2.95
N PRO A 148 -4.73 16.08 2.04
CA PRO A 148 -5.54 16.23 0.83
C PRO A 148 -5.45 15.01 -0.10
N SER A 149 -4.26 14.41 -0.21
CA SER A 149 -3.98 13.25 -1.08
C SER A 149 -3.72 11.96 -0.31
N SER A 150 -3.86 11.97 1.03
CA SER A 150 -3.63 10.78 1.85
C SER A 150 -4.93 9.97 1.94
N PRO A 151 -4.86 8.64 1.72
CA PRO A 151 -6.00 7.75 1.96
C PRO A 151 -6.26 7.50 3.45
N ASP A 152 -5.35 7.91 4.32
CA ASP A 152 -5.38 7.63 5.76
C ASP A 152 -6.35 8.56 6.49
N LEU A 153 -6.89 8.06 7.61
CA LEU A 153 -7.91 8.75 8.38
C LEU A 153 -7.44 8.99 9.83
N CYS A 154 -7.85 10.13 10.36
CA CYS A 154 -7.61 10.49 11.75
C CYS A 154 -8.60 9.77 12.67
N VAL A 155 -8.07 9.10 13.69
CA VAL A 155 -8.85 8.45 14.75
C VAL A 155 -8.15 8.67 16.09
N GLY A 156 -8.87 9.22 17.07
CA GLY A 156 -8.32 9.45 18.41
C GLY A 156 -7.10 10.38 18.43
N GLY A 157 -6.95 11.26 17.44
CA GLY A 157 -5.80 12.16 17.28
C GLY A 157 -4.57 11.53 16.61
N ARG A 158 -4.69 10.32 16.03
CA ARG A 158 -3.62 9.65 15.28
C ARG A 158 -4.04 9.43 13.84
N CYS A 159 -3.09 9.55 12.91
CA CYS A 159 -3.30 9.20 11.52
C CYS A 159 -3.12 7.69 11.33
N LEU A 160 -4.20 6.98 10.95
CA LEU A 160 -4.21 5.53 10.81
C LEU A 160 -4.50 5.14 9.37
N SER A 161 -3.70 4.19 8.86
CA SER A 161 -3.95 3.54 7.58
C SER A 161 -4.93 2.38 7.74
N VAL A 162 -5.66 2.09 6.67
CA VAL A 162 -6.58 0.95 6.58
C VAL A 162 -5.76 -0.30 6.25
N GLY A 163 -5.84 -1.32 7.10
CA GLY A 163 -5.25 -2.62 6.79
C GLY A 163 -6.05 -3.35 5.70
N CYS A 164 -5.46 -4.39 5.12
CA CYS A 164 -6.15 -5.22 4.13
C CYS A 164 -7.42 -5.92 4.68
N ASP A 165 -7.56 -5.97 6.00
CA ASP A 165 -8.71 -6.51 6.73
C ASP A 165 -9.84 -5.48 6.92
N GLY A 166 -9.66 -4.28 6.36
CA GLY A 166 -10.59 -3.16 6.46
C GLY A 166 -10.56 -2.44 7.82
N ILE A 167 -9.64 -2.82 8.71
CA ILE A 167 -9.51 -2.27 10.06
C ILE A 167 -8.46 -1.17 10.07
N LEU A 168 -8.77 -0.01 10.65
CA LEU A 168 -7.80 1.08 10.79
C LEU A 168 -6.77 0.75 11.86
N GLY A 169 -5.50 0.92 11.51
CA GLY A 169 -4.38 0.71 12.42
C GLY A 169 -4.12 -0.76 12.78
N SER A 170 -4.72 -1.74 12.08
CA SER A 170 -4.42 -3.16 12.27
C SER A 170 -3.00 -3.51 11.87
N GLY A 171 -2.40 -2.74 10.94
CA GLY A 171 -1.12 -3.06 10.33
C GLY A 171 -1.17 -4.30 9.41
N ALA A 172 -2.37 -4.86 9.17
CA ALA A 172 -2.55 -6.00 8.30
C ALA A 172 -2.20 -5.62 6.86
N ARG A 173 -1.29 -6.39 6.25
CA ARG A 173 -0.87 -6.23 4.86
C ARG A 173 -1.28 -7.47 4.08
N PRO A 174 -1.63 -7.31 2.79
CA PRO A 174 -1.84 -8.46 1.94
C PRO A 174 -0.55 -9.28 1.85
N ASP A 175 -0.69 -10.59 1.68
CA ASP A 175 0.44 -11.45 1.34
C ASP A 175 0.92 -11.20 -0.11
N ALA A 176 1.90 -11.98 -0.56
CA ALA A 176 2.42 -11.87 -1.92
C ALA A 176 1.34 -12.09 -3.00
N CYS A 177 0.29 -12.84 -2.66
CA CYS A 177 -0.86 -13.17 -3.49
C CYS A 177 -1.94 -12.08 -3.52
N GLY A 178 -1.78 -11.00 -2.73
CA GLY A 178 -2.80 -9.97 -2.58
C GLY A 178 -3.89 -10.31 -1.56
N GLN A 179 -3.79 -11.42 -0.83
CA GLN A 179 -4.81 -11.86 0.12
C GLN A 179 -4.48 -11.40 1.55
N CYS A 180 -5.48 -10.84 2.24
CA CYS A 180 -5.30 -10.43 3.62
C CYS A 180 -5.26 -11.62 4.58
N GLY A 181 -4.19 -11.73 5.38
CA GLY A 181 -4.00 -12.87 6.29
C GLY A 181 -3.88 -14.21 5.57
N GLY A 182 -3.56 -14.21 4.28
CA GLY A 182 -3.39 -15.42 3.49
C GLY A 182 -2.16 -16.21 3.91
N GLY A 183 -2.24 -17.53 3.74
CA GLY A 183 -1.12 -18.44 3.93
C GLY A 183 -0.26 -18.51 2.66
N HIS A 184 0.99 -18.95 2.80
CA HIS A 184 1.99 -18.97 1.71
C HIS A 184 1.66 -19.87 0.49
N ASP A 185 0.49 -20.54 0.44
CA ASP A 185 0.18 -21.58 -0.55
C ASP A 185 -1.01 -21.25 -1.48
N THR A 186 -1.54 -20.03 -1.43
CA THR A 186 -2.73 -19.59 -2.20
C THR A 186 -2.40 -19.13 -3.63
N CYS A 187 -1.15 -18.78 -3.90
CA CYS A 187 -0.65 -18.41 -5.22
C CYS A 187 0.68 -19.09 -5.56
N LEU A 188 1.11 -18.95 -6.81
CA LEU A 188 2.39 -19.46 -7.31
C LEU A 188 3.27 -18.30 -7.77
N PHE A 189 4.56 -18.38 -7.47
CA PHE A 189 5.55 -17.44 -7.97
C PHE A 189 5.97 -17.85 -9.38
N VAL A 190 5.82 -16.94 -10.34
CA VAL A 190 6.33 -17.07 -11.70
C VAL A 190 7.56 -16.20 -11.80
N HIS A 191 8.69 -16.80 -12.18
CA HIS A 191 9.93 -16.08 -12.51
C HIS A 191 10.55 -16.73 -13.74
N ARG A 192 10.80 -15.94 -14.78
CA ARG A 192 11.25 -16.44 -16.08
C ARG A 192 12.15 -15.42 -16.77
N LEU A 193 12.98 -15.93 -17.68
CA LEU A 193 13.82 -15.16 -18.57
C LEU A 193 13.36 -15.37 -20.02
N PHE A 194 13.08 -14.30 -20.74
CA PHE A 194 12.75 -14.32 -22.16
C PHE A 194 13.99 -14.06 -23.01
N GLN A 195 14.44 -15.09 -23.71
CA GLN A 195 15.52 -15.07 -24.71
C GLN A 195 14.94 -15.43 -26.08
N GLY A 196 14.01 -14.61 -26.59
CA GLY A 196 13.45 -14.81 -27.93
C GLY A 196 14.54 -14.80 -29.00
N ALA A 197 14.39 -15.65 -30.03
CA ALA A 197 15.27 -15.63 -31.19
C ALA A 197 15.14 -14.31 -31.96
N ASP A 198 16.26 -13.77 -32.45
CA ASP A 198 16.26 -12.57 -33.27
C ASP A 198 15.31 -12.75 -34.47
N PRO A 199 14.41 -11.79 -34.76
CA PRO A 199 13.47 -11.92 -35.86
C PRO A 199 14.20 -12.08 -37.19
N SER A 200 13.73 -13.01 -38.02
CA SER A 200 14.22 -13.17 -39.41
C SER A 200 14.02 -11.91 -40.26
N SER A 201 13.10 -11.04 -39.84
CA SER A 201 12.80 -9.73 -40.43
C SER A 201 13.74 -8.60 -39.99
N GLY A 202 14.76 -8.89 -39.16
CA GLY A 202 15.61 -7.89 -38.52
C GLY A 202 14.93 -7.21 -37.32
N TYR A 203 15.56 -6.16 -36.78
CA TYR A 203 15.11 -5.42 -35.58
C TYR A 203 13.91 -4.48 -35.81
N PHE A 204 13.02 -4.82 -36.74
CA PHE A 204 11.83 -4.01 -37.04
C PHE A 204 10.60 -4.56 -36.30
N GLY A 205 10.07 -3.75 -35.37
CA GLY A 205 8.78 -3.96 -34.72
C GLY A 205 8.85 -4.51 -33.29
N TYR A 206 7.67 -4.62 -32.68
CA TYR A 206 7.51 -5.14 -31.33
C TYR A 206 7.42 -6.66 -31.32
N MET A 207 8.17 -7.30 -30.43
CA MET A 207 8.11 -8.73 -30.14
C MET A 207 7.35 -9.00 -28.84
N ASN A 208 6.56 -10.08 -28.82
CA ASN A 208 5.86 -10.53 -27.62
C ASN A 208 6.84 -11.20 -26.64
N VAL A 209 6.92 -10.68 -25.41
CA VAL A 209 7.75 -11.24 -24.34
C VAL A 209 6.97 -12.25 -23.53
N THR A 210 5.85 -11.81 -22.94
CA THR A 210 4.99 -12.64 -22.09
C THR A 210 3.60 -12.04 -21.94
N LYS A 211 2.67 -12.86 -21.45
CA LYS A 211 1.35 -12.42 -21.01
C LYS A 211 1.30 -12.50 -19.49
N ILE A 212 0.97 -11.38 -18.84
CA ILE A 212 0.72 -11.30 -17.41
C ILE A 212 -0.80 -11.43 -17.22
N PRO A 213 -1.30 -12.55 -16.65
CA PRO A 213 -2.73 -12.76 -16.54
C PRO A 213 -3.42 -11.80 -15.57
N ALA A 214 -4.74 -11.66 -15.70
CA ALA A 214 -5.58 -11.08 -14.64
C ALA A 214 -5.36 -11.81 -13.31
N GLY A 215 -5.36 -11.06 -12.20
CA GLY A 215 -5.09 -11.51 -10.85
C GLY A 215 -3.62 -11.53 -10.46
N ALA A 216 -2.69 -11.15 -11.36
CA ALA A 216 -1.27 -11.15 -11.06
C ALA A 216 -0.88 -9.99 -10.12
N THR A 217 -0.04 -10.28 -9.13
CA THR A 217 0.44 -9.33 -8.12
C THR A 217 1.96 -9.25 -8.08
N HIS A 218 2.49 -8.15 -7.54
CA HIS A 218 3.93 -7.86 -7.44
C HIS A 218 4.66 -8.12 -8.77
N ILE A 219 4.13 -7.53 -9.83
CA ILE A 219 4.66 -7.64 -11.18
C ILE A 219 5.97 -6.85 -11.25
N LYS A 220 7.00 -7.49 -11.81
CA LYS A 220 8.24 -6.84 -12.17
C LYS A 220 8.75 -7.38 -13.51
N VAL A 221 9.11 -6.48 -14.41
CA VAL A 221 9.78 -6.79 -15.68
C VAL A 221 11.02 -5.92 -15.76
N THR A 222 12.17 -6.51 -16.08
CA THR A 222 13.45 -5.82 -16.17
C THR A 222 14.15 -6.16 -17.48
N ASP A 223 14.64 -5.13 -18.17
CA ASP A 223 15.46 -5.26 -19.37
C ASP A 223 16.77 -4.47 -19.17
N LYS A 224 17.91 -5.14 -19.36
CA LYS A 224 19.25 -4.57 -19.19
C LYS A 224 19.93 -4.34 -20.54
N SER A 225 19.23 -3.64 -21.42
CA SER A 225 19.65 -3.36 -22.80
C SER A 225 19.21 -1.97 -23.22
N ARG A 226 19.54 -1.58 -24.46
CA ARG A 226 19.02 -0.36 -25.10
C ARG A 226 17.67 -0.53 -25.78
N ASN A 227 17.03 -1.68 -25.61
CA ASN A 227 15.69 -1.92 -26.12
C ASN A 227 14.64 -1.07 -25.37
N TYR A 228 13.38 -1.19 -25.79
CA TYR A 228 12.26 -0.49 -25.18
C TYR A 228 11.12 -1.46 -24.85
N LEU A 229 10.86 -1.69 -23.56
CA LEU A 229 9.71 -2.44 -23.08
C LEU A 229 8.42 -1.72 -23.47
N ALA A 230 7.44 -2.46 -23.97
CA ALA A 230 6.09 -1.95 -24.20
C ALA A 230 5.05 -2.79 -23.46
N LEU A 231 3.96 -2.12 -23.10
CA LEU A 231 2.85 -2.74 -22.39
C LEU A 231 1.55 -2.41 -23.12
N MET A 232 0.77 -3.45 -23.37
CA MET A 232 -0.52 -3.36 -24.04
C MET A 232 -1.59 -4.07 -23.23
N THR A 233 -2.79 -3.47 -23.14
CA THR A 233 -3.96 -4.09 -22.51
C THR A 233 -4.60 -5.13 -23.43
N SER A 234 -5.52 -5.93 -22.88
CA SER A 234 -6.15 -7.04 -23.61
C SER A 234 -6.99 -6.58 -24.82
N ASP A 235 -7.45 -5.33 -24.81
CA ASP A 235 -8.16 -4.64 -25.88
C ASP A 235 -7.25 -4.15 -27.04
N GLY A 236 -5.93 -4.34 -26.92
CA GLY A 236 -4.95 -3.94 -27.94
C GLY A 236 -4.46 -2.49 -27.84
N ARG A 237 -4.78 -1.78 -26.75
CA ARG A 237 -4.32 -0.40 -26.53
C ARG A 237 -2.96 -0.39 -25.83
N TYR A 238 -2.03 0.40 -26.37
CA TYR A 238 -0.74 0.63 -25.71
C TYR A 238 -0.90 1.54 -24.48
N VAL A 239 -0.32 1.12 -23.37
CA VAL A 239 -0.24 1.89 -22.11
C VAL A 239 1.16 2.49 -21.96
N LEU A 240 2.19 1.71 -22.28
CA LEU A 240 3.59 2.09 -22.19
C LEU A 240 4.29 1.79 -23.50
N ASN A 241 4.99 2.80 -24.04
CA ASN A 241 5.58 2.77 -25.38
C ASN A 241 4.54 2.30 -26.43
N GLY A 242 4.94 2.08 -27.68
CA GLY A 242 4.00 1.69 -28.74
C GLY A 242 3.68 2.84 -29.68
N ASP A 243 3.05 2.52 -30.81
CA ASP A 243 2.73 3.48 -31.89
C ASP A 243 3.94 4.35 -32.30
N TRP A 244 5.15 3.77 -32.29
CA TRP A 244 6.42 4.43 -32.59
C TRP A 244 6.79 5.59 -31.65
N SER A 245 6.17 5.64 -30.47
CA SER A 245 6.42 6.64 -29.44
C SER A 245 7.08 6.03 -28.22
N ILE A 246 8.01 6.78 -27.61
CA ILE A 246 8.67 6.44 -26.37
C ILE A 246 8.07 7.27 -25.23
N ALA A 247 7.67 6.58 -24.17
CA ALA A 247 7.04 7.12 -22.99
C ALA A 247 8.08 7.57 -21.95
N TRP A 248 7.72 8.57 -21.16
CA TRP A 248 8.58 9.10 -20.10
C TRP A 248 8.56 8.19 -18.85
N PRO A 249 9.65 8.10 -18.08
CA PRO A 249 9.63 7.43 -16.78
C PRO A 249 8.57 8.04 -15.86
N GLY A 250 7.82 7.19 -15.15
CA GLY A 250 6.78 7.64 -14.23
C GLY A 250 5.63 6.63 -14.04
N PRO A 251 4.55 7.09 -13.38
CA PRO A 251 3.37 6.28 -13.12
C PRO A 251 2.41 6.21 -14.31
N TYR A 252 1.87 5.02 -14.58
CA TYR A 252 0.87 4.69 -15.59
C TYR A 252 -0.27 3.89 -14.97
N GLU A 253 -1.50 4.06 -15.43
CA GLU A 253 -2.65 3.28 -14.98
C GLU A 253 -2.98 2.20 -16.02
N ALA A 254 -3.00 0.92 -15.62
CA ALA A 254 -3.31 -0.20 -16.49
C ALA A 254 -3.92 -1.36 -15.72
N ALA A 255 -4.95 -2.01 -16.29
CA ALA A 255 -5.57 -3.21 -15.72
C ALA A 255 -5.88 -3.08 -14.21
N GLY A 256 -6.45 -1.96 -13.77
CA GLY A 256 -6.84 -1.75 -12.36
C GLY A 256 -5.70 -1.48 -11.38
N THR A 257 -4.44 -1.43 -11.84
CA THR A 257 -3.27 -1.17 -11.01
C THR A 257 -2.43 0.00 -11.53
N ARG A 258 -1.73 0.67 -10.61
CA ARG A 258 -0.77 1.72 -10.93
C ARG A 258 0.61 1.14 -11.13
N LEU A 259 1.13 1.27 -12.34
CA LEU A 259 2.40 0.75 -12.80
C LEU A 259 3.45 1.86 -12.80
N HIS A 260 4.65 1.56 -12.33
CA HIS A 260 5.78 2.46 -12.34
C HIS A 260 6.79 2.00 -13.38
N TYR A 261 6.99 2.81 -14.40
CA TYR A 261 8.00 2.58 -15.42
C TYR A 261 9.22 3.46 -15.13
N ALA A 262 10.40 2.83 -15.07
CA ALA A 262 11.66 3.50 -14.85
C ALA A 262 12.64 3.17 -15.97
N ARG A 263 13.48 4.15 -16.31
CA ARG A 263 14.60 3.96 -17.22
C ARG A 263 15.84 4.62 -16.66
N ALA A 264 16.90 3.84 -16.49
CA ALA A 264 18.19 4.30 -16.01
C ALA A 264 19.05 4.87 -17.17
N PRO A 265 20.05 5.72 -16.86
CA PRO A 265 20.92 6.30 -17.89
C PRO A 265 21.73 5.28 -18.71
N ASP A 266 21.97 4.10 -18.16
CA ASP A 266 22.68 3.00 -18.84
C ASP A 266 21.79 2.22 -19.82
N GLY A 267 20.52 2.60 -19.94
CA GLY A 267 19.53 1.96 -20.80
C GLY A 267 18.61 1.01 -20.06
N THR A 268 18.94 0.58 -18.85
CA THR A 268 18.15 -0.40 -18.08
C THR A 268 16.73 0.11 -17.85
N GLU A 269 15.74 -0.71 -18.19
CA GLU A 269 14.33 -0.43 -17.98
C GLU A 269 13.74 -1.37 -16.93
N SER A 270 12.82 -0.82 -16.13
CA SER A 270 11.96 -1.63 -15.28
C SER A 270 10.51 -1.18 -15.33
N LEU A 271 9.63 -2.16 -15.19
CA LEU A 271 8.21 -2.00 -15.07
C LEU A 271 7.76 -2.74 -13.82
N GLU A 272 7.18 -2.02 -12.86
CA GLU A 272 6.76 -2.56 -11.57
C GLU A 272 5.30 -2.20 -11.29
N ALA A 273 4.50 -3.17 -10.84
CA ALA A 273 3.12 -2.92 -10.43
C ALA A 273 2.71 -3.80 -9.24
N PRO A 274 2.00 -3.25 -8.23
CA PRO A 274 1.55 -4.03 -7.08
C PRO A 274 0.47 -5.06 -7.46
N GLY A 275 -0.41 -4.75 -8.41
CA GLY A 275 -1.57 -5.57 -8.72
C GLY A 275 -2.62 -5.56 -7.59
N PRO A 276 -3.61 -6.48 -7.62
CA PRO A 276 -3.86 -7.45 -8.68
C PRO A 276 -4.28 -6.78 -9.99
N THR A 277 -4.01 -7.42 -11.12
CA THR A 277 -4.50 -6.95 -12.43
C THR A 277 -5.95 -7.37 -12.66
N ASP A 278 -6.77 -6.48 -13.19
CA ASP A 278 -8.19 -6.76 -13.52
C ASP A 278 -8.36 -7.47 -14.88
N GLU A 279 -7.36 -7.35 -15.76
CA GLU A 279 -7.34 -7.95 -17.10
C GLU A 279 -5.93 -8.45 -17.46
N ASP A 280 -5.83 -9.21 -18.55
CA ASP A 280 -4.55 -9.65 -19.10
C ASP A 280 -3.75 -8.46 -19.64
N LEU A 281 -2.46 -8.43 -19.33
CA LEU A 281 -1.49 -7.48 -19.89
C LEU A 281 -0.49 -8.21 -20.79
N HIS A 282 -0.15 -7.58 -21.91
CA HIS A 282 0.84 -8.08 -22.86
C HIS A 282 2.12 -7.27 -22.75
N VAL A 283 3.20 -7.94 -22.34
CA VAL A 283 4.53 -7.38 -22.31
C VAL A 283 5.20 -7.62 -23.65
N MET A 284 5.72 -6.55 -24.22
CA MET A 284 6.32 -6.50 -25.54
C MET A 284 7.70 -5.85 -25.42
N VAL A 285 8.54 -6.02 -26.43
CA VAL A 285 9.82 -5.30 -26.55
C VAL A 285 10.02 -4.80 -27.97
N LEU A 286 10.41 -3.54 -28.12
CA LEU A 286 10.96 -2.99 -29.35
C LEU A 286 12.47 -3.15 -29.31
N LEU A 287 13.00 -4.00 -30.19
CA LEU A 287 14.43 -4.25 -30.26
C LEU A 287 15.16 -3.11 -30.96
N GLN A 288 16.26 -2.66 -30.36
CA GLN A 288 17.30 -1.79 -30.92
C GLN A 288 18.64 -2.52 -31.02
N GLU A 289 18.83 -3.53 -30.18
CA GLU A 289 19.99 -4.42 -30.14
C GLU A 289 19.54 -5.86 -29.81
N PRO A 290 20.40 -6.88 -30.01
CA PRO A 290 20.07 -8.25 -29.63
C PRO A 290 19.57 -8.34 -28.19
N ASN A 291 18.49 -9.09 -27.96
CA ASN A 291 17.90 -9.24 -26.64
C ASN A 291 18.84 -10.06 -25.72
N PRO A 292 19.47 -9.45 -24.69
CA PRO A 292 20.35 -10.20 -23.77
C PRO A 292 19.55 -11.08 -22.79
N GLY A 293 18.23 -10.87 -22.71
CA GLY A 293 17.32 -11.56 -21.81
C GLY A 293 16.45 -10.55 -21.05
N ILE A 294 15.14 -10.69 -21.17
CA ILE A 294 14.17 -9.90 -20.40
C ILE A 294 13.67 -10.75 -19.24
N GLU A 295 13.93 -10.30 -18.03
CA GLU A 295 13.56 -10.99 -16.80
C GLU A 295 12.18 -10.50 -16.34
N TYR A 296 11.28 -11.42 -16.00
CA TYR A 296 9.98 -11.06 -15.44
C TYR A 296 9.58 -11.98 -14.31
N GLU A 297 8.94 -11.40 -13.30
CA GLU A 297 8.42 -12.07 -12.14
C GLU A 297 7.07 -11.49 -11.69
N PHE A 298 6.21 -12.36 -11.15
CA PHE A 298 4.93 -12.01 -10.54
C PHE A 298 4.36 -13.20 -9.74
N TRP A 299 3.39 -12.92 -8.88
CA TRP A 299 2.60 -13.96 -8.20
C TRP A 299 1.25 -14.12 -8.88
N LEU A 300 0.76 -15.36 -8.98
CA LEU A 300 -0.49 -15.70 -9.66
C LEU A 300 -1.36 -16.63 -8.81
N PRO A 301 -2.64 -16.30 -8.56
CA PRO A 301 -3.54 -17.17 -7.79
C PRO A 301 -3.66 -18.56 -8.41
N ARG A 302 -3.71 -19.60 -7.56
CA ARG A 302 -3.87 -20.98 -8.02
C ARG A 302 -5.24 -21.17 -8.68
N GLY A 303 -5.26 -21.81 -9.84
CA GLY A 303 -6.47 -22.01 -10.66
C GLY A 303 -6.49 -21.23 -11.98
N HIS A 304 -5.59 -20.24 -12.14
CA HIS A 304 -5.36 -19.61 -13.44
C HIS A 304 -4.48 -20.50 -14.35
N PRO A 305 -4.78 -20.59 -15.65
CA PRO A 305 -3.88 -21.24 -16.60
C PRO A 305 -2.51 -20.56 -16.55
N GLN A 306 -1.47 -21.31 -16.20
CA GLN A 306 -0.12 -20.77 -16.27
C GLN A 306 0.18 -20.30 -17.71
N PRO A 307 0.95 -19.21 -17.89
CA PRO A 307 1.50 -18.89 -19.19
C PRO A 307 2.29 -20.10 -19.69
N GLY A 308 1.73 -20.80 -20.66
CA GLY A 308 2.27 -22.05 -21.17
C GLY A 308 3.69 -21.85 -21.71
N ARG A 309 4.58 -22.79 -21.36
CA ARG A 309 5.78 -23.10 -22.16
C ARG A 309 5.27 -23.61 -23.52
N GLY A 310 5.10 -22.73 -24.51
CA GLY A 310 4.69 -23.17 -25.84
C GLY A 310 4.47 -22.00 -26.76
N ASN A 311 5.37 -21.86 -27.74
CA ASN A 311 5.32 -21.04 -28.95
C ASN A 311 4.45 -19.78 -28.89
N ALA A 312 5.13 -18.63 -28.81
CA ALA A 312 4.59 -17.34 -29.20
C ALA A 312 3.86 -17.47 -30.54
N SER A 313 2.54 -17.62 -30.49
CA SER A 313 1.71 -17.25 -31.63
C SER A 313 1.80 -15.73 -31.69
N PRO A 314 2.29 -15.15 -32.80
CA PRO A 314 2.39 -13.71 -32.91
C PRO A 314 0.97 -13.15 -32.79
N LEU A 315 0.71 -12.40 -31.71
CA LEU A 315 -0.45 -11.52 -31.67
C LEU A 315 -0.29 -10.58 -32.86
N ARG A 316 -1.26 -10.62 -33.76
CA ARG A 316 -1.26 -9.83 -34.98
C ARG A 316 -1.17 -8.35 -34.57
N GLN A 317 -0.04 -7.71 -34.86
CA GLN A 317 0.10 -6.27 -34.65
C GLN A 317 -1.09 -5.57 -35.35
N PRO A 318 -1.78 -4.64 -34.68
CA PRO A 318 -2.74 -3.77 -35.36
C PRO A 318 -2.00 -3.09 -36.51
N GLN A 319 -2.45 -3.31 -37.74
CA GLN A 319 -1.89 -2.60 -38.88
C GLN A 319 -2.10 -1.09 -38.66
N PRO A 320 -1.10 -0.24 -38.96
CA PRO A 320 -1.32 1.20 -38.99
C PRO A 320 -2.49 1.47 -39.94
N ARG A 321 -3.47 2.27 -39.48
CA ARG A 321 -4.54 2.76 -40.36
C ARG A 321 -3.86 3.41 -41.56
N GLY A 322 -4.00 2.79 -42.72
CA GLY A 322 -3.40 3.28 -43.96
C GLY A 322 -3.77 4.74 -44.15
N ALA A 323 -2.76 5.57 -44.37
CA ALA A 323 -2.97 6.94 -44.80
C ALA A 323 -3.90 6.91 -46.01
N GLY A 324 -5.07 7.53 -45.88
CA GLY A 324 -5.99 7.71 -46.99
C GLY A 324 -5.24 8.36 -48.15
N SER A 325 -5.40 7.79 -49.34
CA SER A 325 -4.85 8.31 -50.57
C SER A 325 -5.20 9.80 -50.71
N PRO A 326 -4.25 10.70 -51.06
CA PRO A 326 -4.60 12.08 -51.35
C PRO A 326 -5.55 12.12 -52.56
N PRO A 327 -6.51 13.07 -52.59
CA PRO A 327 -7.44 13.17 -53.70
C PRO A 327 -6.70 13.53 -55.00
N PRO A 328 -7.21 13.08 -56.18
CA PRO A 328 -6.61 13.43 -57.45
C PRO A 328 -6.72 14.93 -57.68
N TRP A 329 -5.63 15.51 -58.18
CA TRP A 329 -5.65 16.86 -58.74
C TRP A 329 -6.49 16.84 -60.02
N GLU A 330 -7.56 17.64 -60.04
CA GLU A 330 -8.26 17.98 -61.28
C GLU A 330 -7.63 19.23 -61.93
N PRO A 331 -7.58 19.31 -63.27
CA PRO A 331 -6.75 20.23 -64.05
C PRO A 331 -7.18 21.70 -64.02
#